data_AF-A0A2S0NG93-F1
#
_entry.id   AF-A0A2S0NG93-F1
#
_cell.length_a   1.000
_cell.length_b   1.000
_cell.length_c   1.000
_cell.angle_alpha   90.00
_cell.angle_beta   90.00
_cell.angle_gamma   90.00
#
_symmetry.space_group_name_H-M   'P 1'
#
loop_
_entity.id
_entity.type
_entity.pdbx_description
1 polymer ?
#
loop_
_entity_poly.entity_id
_entity_poly.type
_entity_poly.pdbx_seq_one_letter_code
_entity_poly.pdbx_strand_id
1 'polypeptide(L)'
;MQESGDLWVFGYGSLIWRPGFDFVERHPARLVGLHRSLCVYSHVHRGTPEQPGLVLGLDRGGTCRGMAFRVAAAKAEETIAYLREREQATSVYLEVYRNITLERPDRARVRALTYIVDRGHIQYAGRLPLDRQLHIVRHGHGRSGANPDYVINTVRAIEEMGFRDRDLHWLAGRL
;
A
#
# COMPACT_ATOMS: atom_id res chain seq x y z
N MET A 1 9.70 15.99 21.26
CA MET A 1 9.92 14.76 22.07
C MET A 1 9.14 13.65 21.39
N GLN A 2 9.77 12.50 21.14
CA GLN A 2 9.07 11.31 20.66
C GLN A 2 8.32 10.77 21.88
N GLU A 3 7.01 10.98 21.96
CA GLU A 3 6.24 10.42 23.07
C GLU A 3 6.33 8.89 22.98
N SER A 4 6.84 8.27 24.03
CA SER A 4 7.06 6.83 24.08
C SER A 4 5.70 6.12 24.01
N GLY A 5 5.34 5.59 22.84
CA GLY A 5 4.10 4.85 22.64
C GLY A 5 3.38 5.13 21.31
N ASP A 6 3.76 6.18 20.59
CA ASP A 6 3.12 6.47 19.29
C ASP A 6 3.39 5.37 18.25
N LEU A 7 2.35 5.04 17.50
CA LEU A 7 2.40 4.10 16.39
C LEU A 7 2.76 4.84 15.11
N TRP A 8 3.74 4.31 14.37
CA TRP A 8 3.95 4.72 12.98
C TRP A 8 3.37 3.68 12.02
N VAL A 9 2.65 4.13 11.01
CA VAL A 9 2.11 3.28 9.92
C VAL A 9 2.73 3.72 8.60
N PHE A 10 3.25 2.77 7.81
CA PHE A 10 3.75 3.04 6.46
C PHE A 10 2.78 2.54 5.40
N GLY A 11 2.20 3.49 4.65
CA GLY A 11 1.31 3.25 3.52
C GLY A 11 2.03 3.36 2.17
N TYR A 12 1.83 2.38 1.31
CA TYR A 12 2.40 2.32 -0.04
C TYR A 12 1.33 2.12 -1.14
N GLY A 13 0.06 1.98 -0.78
CA GLY A 13 -1.04 1.80 -1.72
C GLY A 13 -2.20 2.71 -1.36
N SER A 14 -3.38 2.12 -1.17
CA SER A 14 -4.60 2.87 -0.84
C SER A 14 -4.49 3.71 0.43
N LEU A 15 -3.65 3.32 1.39
CA LEU A 15 -3.41 4.10 2.61
C LEU A 15 -2.85 5.51 2.34
N ILE A 16 -2.21 5.76 1.18
CA ILE A 16 -1.68 7.09 0.84
C ILE A 16 -2.81 8.10 0.66
N TRP A 17 -3.92 7.70 0.02
CA TRP A 17 -5.05 8.58 -0.33
C TRP A 17 -6.35 8.27 0.43
N ARG A 18 -6.42 7.13 1.13
CA ARG A 18 -7.53 6.72 1.98
C ARG A 18 -6.98 6.01 3.22
N PRO A 19 -6.39 6.72 4.19
CA PRO A 19 -5.86 6.12 5.41
C PRO A 19 -6.97 5.46 6.23
N GLY A 20 -8.09 6.17 6.46
CA GLY A 20 -9.26 5.63 7.16
C GLY A 20 -9.09 5.48 8.68
N PHE A 21 -8.06 6.13 9.25
CA PHE A 21 -7.80 6.22 10.68
C PHE A 21 -7.24 7.63 11.00
N ASP A 22 -7.32 8.01 12.27
CA ASP A 22 -6.81 9.30 12.75
C ASP A 22 -5.29 9.28 12.91
N PHE A 23 -4.62 10.35 12.50
CA PHE A 23 -3.18 10.52 12.65
C PHE A 23 -2.84 11.95 13.04
N VAL A 24 -1.76 12.10 13.81
CA VAL A 24 -1.26 13.40 14.31
C VAL A 24 -0.48 14.14 13.22
N GLU A 25 0.33 13.41 12.47
CA GLU A 25 1.09 13.95 11.34
C GLU A 25 1.33 12.89 10.28
N ARG A 26 1.67 13.34 9.07
CA ARG A 26 2.11 12.46 7.99
C ARG A 26 3.32 13.04 7.27
N HIS A 27 4.23 12.18 6.85
CA HIS A 27 5.43 12.56 6.10
C HIS A 27 5.68 11.57 4.95
N PRO A 28 6.08 12.04 3.75
CA PRO A 28 6.66 11.14 2.77
C PRO A 28 7.83 10.38 3.39
N ALA A 29 7.98 9.11 3.06
CA ALA A 29 8.96 8.24 3.66
C ALA A 29 9.46 7.20 2.67
N ARG A 30 10.60 6.61 3.01
CA ARG A 30 11.28 5.59 2.21
C ARG A 30 11.49 4.32 3.01
N LEU A 31 11.15 3.20 2.39
CA LEU A 31 11.38 1.85 2.89
C LEU A 31 12.35 1.13 1.93
N VAL A 32 13.48 0.66 2.45
CA VAL A 32 14.52 -0.05 1.66
C VAL A 32 14.36 -1.56 1.84
N GLY A 33 14.66 -2.33 0.77
CA GLY A 33 14.59 -3.79 0.76
C GLY A 33 13.22 -4.36 0.35
N LEU A 34 12.25 -3.48 0.09
CA LEU A 34 10.93 -3.81 -0.42
C LEU A 34 10.54 -2.79 -1.50
N HIS A 35 9.85 -3.24 -2.54
CA HIS A 35 9.34 -2.42 -3.62
C HIS A 35 7.84 -2.64 -3.79
N ARG A 36 7.17 -1.63 -4.30
CA ARG A 36 5.75 -1.67 -4.61
C ARG A 36 5.55 -2.36 -5.96
N SER A 37 4.57 -3.25 -6.04
CA SER A 37 4.17 -3.90 -7.30
C SER A 37 2.69 -4.27 -7.27
N LEU A 38 2.02 -4.25 -8.42
CA LEU A 38 0.69 -4.86 -8.61
C LEU A 38 0.85 -6.39 -8.65
N CYS A 39 1.05 -7.00 -7.49
CA CYS A 39 1.40 -8.41 -7.34
C CYS A 39 0.41 -9.22 -6.50
N VAL A 40 -0.77 -8.66 -6.20
CA VAL A 40 -1.81 -9.33 -5.42
C VAL A 40 -3.12 -9.38 -6.18
N TYR A 41 -3.63 -10.59 -6.44
CA TYR A 41 -4.99 -10.75 -6.94
C TYR A 41 -6.00 -10.33 -5.88
N SER A 42 -6.94 -9.45 -6.24
CA SER A 42 -7.99 -8.96 -5.35
C SER A 42 -9.31 -9.65 -5.67
N HIS A 43 -9.77 -10.53 -4.78
CA HIS A 43 -11.02 -11.28 -4.96
C HIS A 43 -12.23 -10.63 -4.27
N VAL A 44 -12.03 -9.50 -3.58
CA VAL A 44 -13.08 -8.86 -2.77
C VAL A 44 -13.21 -7.38 -3.08
N HIS A 45 -12.11 -6.62 -2.96
CA HIS A 45 -12.17 -5.16 -2.99
C HIS A 45 -12.20 -4.60 -4.41
N ARG A 46 -11.39 -5.15 -5.31
CA ARG A 46 -11.21 -4.65 -6.69
C ARG A 46 -11.49 -5.70 -7.75
N GLY A 47 -12.06 -6.83 -7.36
CA GLY A 47 -12.51 -7.92 -8.22
C GLY A 47 -13.33 -8.91 -7.42
N THR A 48 -13.63 -10.04 -8.04
CA THR A 48 -14.28 -11.22 -7.45
C THR A 48 -13.36 -12.45 -7.60
N PRO A 49 -13.68 -13.61 -7.00
CA PRO A 49 -12.93 -14.84 -7.27
C PRO A 49 -12.91 -15.24 -8.76
N GLU A 50 -14.00 -14.98 -9.48
CA GLU A 50 -14.18 -15.34 -10.90
C GLU A 50 -13.51 -14.33 -11.83
N GLN A 51 -13.54 -13.04 -11.45
CA GLN A 51 -12.90 -11.95 -12.17
C GLN A 51 -12.03 -11.13 -11.20
N PRO A 52 -10.83 -11.62 -10.87
CA PRO A 52 -9.98 -10.99 -9.89
C PRO A 52 -9.50 -9.62 -10.38
N GLY A 53 -9.36 -8.69 -9.44
CA GLY A 53 -8.60 -7.47 -9.64
C GLY A 53 -7.12 -7.71 -9.39
N LEU A 54 -6.31 -6.68 -9.54
CA LEU A 54 -4.91 -6.61 -9.20
C LEU A 54 -4.65 -5.37 -8.33
N VAL A 55 -4.09 -5.59 -7.15
CA VAL A 55 -3.78 -4.56 -6.16
C VAL A 55 -2.32 -4.61 -5.72
N LEU A 56 -1.86 -3.55 -5.07
CA LEU A 56 -0.46 -3.39 -4.69
C LEU A 56 -0.08 -4.24 -3.49
N GLY A 57 1.09 -4.87 -3.58
CA GLY A 57 1.83 -5.40 -2.44
C GLY A 57 3.23 -4.81 -2.35
N LEU A 58 3.83 -4.91 -1.16
CA LEU A 58 5.28 -4.75 -0.98
C LEU A 58 5.96 -6.11 -1.14
N ASP A 59 6.72 -6.27 -2.21
CA ASP A 59 7.50 -7.47 -2.52
C ASP A 59 9.01 -7.22 -2.30
N ARG A 60 9.78 -8.30 -2.14
CA ARG A 60 11.20 -8.29 -1.79
C ARG A 60 12.04 -7.53 -2.81
N GLY A 61 13.04 -6.80 -2.30
CA GLY A 61 14.04 -6.07 -3.09
C GLY A 61 13.66 -4.62 -3.37
N GLY A 62 14.65 -3.84 -3.82
CA GLY A 62 14.44 -2.46 -4.25
C GLY A 62 14.17 -1.48 -3.11
N THR A 63 13.35 -0.47 -3.40
CA THR A 63 12.99 0.59 -2.46
C THR A 63 11.58 1.09 -2.78
N CYS A 64 10.79 1.36 -1.76
CA CYS A 64 9.46 1.93 -1.89
C CYS A 64 9.43 3.32 -1.25
N ARG A 65 8.97 4.32 -2.01
CA ARG A 65 8.52 5.60 -1.46
C ARG A 65 7.05 5.47 -1.08
N GLY A 66 6.64 6.03 0.04
CA GLY A 66 5.28 5.93 0.57
C GLY A 66 5.02 7.01 1.61
N MET A 67 3.91 6.91 2.32
CA MET A 67 3.51 7.86 3.36
C MET A 67 3.66 7.21 4.73
N ALA A 68 4.34 7.89 5.65
CA ALA A 68 4.38 7.54 7.06
C ALA A 68 3.33 8.36 7.81
N PHE A 69 2.52 7.71 8.64
CA PHE A 69 1.52 8.34 9.50
C PHE A 69 1.91 8.10 10.95
N ARG A 70 1.97 9.16 11.77
CA ARG A 70 2.11 9.02 13.22
C ARG A 70 0.74 9.04 13.85
N VAL A 71 0.43 8.00 14.61
CA VAL A 71 -0.82 7.82 15.33
C VAL A 71 -0.52 7.95 16.81
N ALA A 72 -1.32 8.75 17.50
CA ALA A 72 -1.17 8.93 18.94
C ALA A 72 -1.28 7.58 19.67
N ALA A 73 -0.48 7.37 20.71
CA ALA A 73 -0.46 6.13 21.49
C ALA A 73 -1.87 5.63 21.89
N ALA A 74 -2.75 6.54 22.32
CA ALA A 74 -4.13 6.22 22.72
C ALA A 74 -5.02 5.66 21.59
N LYS A 75 -4.62 5.83 20.33
CA LYS A 75 -5.32 5.36 19.11
C LYS A 75 -4.60 4.22 18.40
N ALA A 76 -3.45 3.78 18.91
CA ALA A 76 -2.62 2.77 18.26
C ALA A 76 -3.35 1.44 18.11
N GLU A 77 -3.95 0.91 19.19
CA GLU A 77 -4.65 -0.38 19.16
C GLU A 77 -5.87 -0.37 18.23
N GLU A 78 -6.68 0.69 18.28
CA GLU A 78 -7.82 0.90 17.39
C GLU A 78 -7.38 0.92 15.92
N THR A 79 -6.30 1.64 15.61
CA THR A 79 -5.76 1.72 14.26
C THR A 79 -5.23 0.38 13.77
N ILE A 80 -4.55 -0.40 14.62
CA ILE A 80 -4.07 -1.74 14.28
C ILE A 80 -5.24 -2.67 14.00
N ALA A 81 -6.28 -2.66 14.84
CA ALA A 81 -7.48 -3.46 14.64
C ALA A 81 -8.17 -3.13 13.31
N TYR A 82 -8.35 -1.84 13.02
CA TYR A 82 -8.89 -1.36 11.75
C TYR A 82 -8.07 -1.83 10.55
N LEU A 83 -6.74 -1.71 10.61
CA LEU A 83 -5.86 -2.13 9.53
C LEU A 83 -5.90 -3.64 9.30
N ARG A 84 -6.00 -4.44 10.37
CA ARG A 84 -6.18 -5.89 10.27
C ARG A 84 -7.51 -6.23 9.60
N GLU A 85 -8.62 -5.62 10.00
CA GLU A 85 -9.91 -5.85 9.36
C GLU A 85 -9.89 -5.48 7.86
N ARG A 86 -9.23 -4.36 7.54
CA ARG A 86 -9.12 -3.85 6.17
C ARG A 86 -8.25 -4.73 5.27
N GLU A 87 -7.09 -5.17 5.74
CA GLU A 87 -6.07 -5.82 4.91
C GLU A 87 -6.09 -7.36 5.03
N GLN A 88 -6.68 -7.94 6.08
CA GLN A 88 -6.68 -9.40 6.33
C GLN A 88 -7.96 -10.12 5.89
N ALA A 89 -8.79 -9.54 5.03
CA ALA A 89 -9.97 -10.23 4.48
C ALA A 89 -9.64 -11.60 3.85
N THR A 90 -8.40 -11.79 3.40
CA THR A 90 -7.89 -13.05 2.83
C THR A 90 -6.52 -13.46 3.39
N SER A 91 -5.98 -12.75 4.39
CA SER A 91 -4.64 -12.99 4.96
C SER A 91 -3.46 -13.02 3.96
N VAL A 92 -3.63 -12.47 2.75
CA VAL A 92 -2.56 -12.37 1.74
C VAL A 92 -1.40 -11.45 2.15
N TYR A 93 -1.62 -10.60 3.15
CA TYR A 93 -0.60 -9.71 3.67
C TYR A 93 -0.11 -10.13 5.06
N LEU A 94 1.20 -10.08 5.24
CA LEU A 94 1.87 -10.25 6.52
C LEU A 94 2.05 -8.90 7.19
N GLU A 95 1.57 -8.79 8.42
CA GLU A 95 1.80 -7.65 9.29
C GLU A 95 3.25 -7.65 9.79
N VAL A 96 4.00 -6.59 9.51
CA VAL A 96 5.41 -6.48 9.90
C VAL A 96 5.78 -5.07 10.34
N TYR A 97 6.76 -4.98 11.23
CA TYR A 97 7.42 -3.71 11.51
C TYR A 97 8.69 -3.56 10.68
N ARG A 98 8.89 -2.38 10.09
CA ARG A 98 10.08 -2.04 9.29
C ARG A 98 10.61 -0.66 9.65
N ASN A 99 11.93 -0.52 9.54
CA ASN A 99 12.57 0.79 9.67
C ASN A 99 12.38 1.57 8.36
N ILE A 100 11.75 2.73 8.46
CA ILE A 100 11.59 3.67 7.36
C ILE A 100 12.37 4.95 7.65
N THR A 101 12.71 5.68 6.61
CA THR A 101 13.35 7.00 6.71
C THR A 101 12.32 8.05 6.31
N LEU A 102 12.04 9.01 7.19
CA LEU A 102 11.14 10.12 6.91
C LEU A 102 11.86 11.12 5.97
N GLU A 103 11.19 11.53 4.89
CA GLU A 103 11.69 12.50 3.92
C GLU A 103 11.42 13.93 4.44
N ARG A 104 12.03 14.25 5.58
CA ARG A 104 12.05 15.59 6.21
C ARG A 104 13.51 15.99 6.53
N PRO A 105 13.80 17.24 6.92
CA PRO A 105 15.19 17.74 7.03
C PRO A 105 16.11 16.90 7.92
N ASP A 106 15.60 16.40 9.05
CA ASP A 106 16.37 15.57 10.00
C ASP A 106 16.58 14.12 9.54
N ARG A 107 15.95 13.71 8.44
CA ARG A 107 15.95 12.32 7.90
C ARG A 107 15.74 11.26 8.97
N ALA A 108 14.88 11.55 9.96
CA ALA A 108 14.66 10.65 11.08
C ALA A 108 14.25 9.24 10.61
N ARG A 109 14.82 8.22 11.26
CA ARG A 109 14.44 6.83 11.07
C ARG A 109 13.45 6.42 12.15
N VAL A 110 12.33 5.85 11.75
CA VAL A 110 11.28 5.36 12.66
C VAL A 110 10.92 3.93 12.32
N ARG A 111 10.47 3.17 13.32
CA ARG A 111 9.95 1.81 13.15
C ARG A 111 8.45 1.91 12.90
N ALA A 112 8.00 1.49 11.71
CA ALA A 112 6.61 1.61 11.29
C ALA A 112 5.99 0.24 11.01
N LEU A 113 4.72 0.09 11.38
CA LEU A 113 3.85 -1.00 10.95
C LEU A 113 3.56 -0.88 9.45
N THR A 114 3.65 -2.00 8.74
CA THR A 114 3.26 -2.09 7.34
C THR A 114 2.84 -3.51 6.99
N TYR A 115 2.29 -3.68 5.80
CA TYR A 115 1.79 -4.95 5.30
C TYR A 115 2.60 -5.36 4.07
N ILE A 116 3.22 -6.54 4.08
CA ILE A 116 3.97 -7.06 2.93
C ILE A 116 3.23 -8.25 2.34
N VAL A 117 3.40 -8.52 1.05
CA VAL A 117 2.74 -9.67 0.44
C VAL A 117 3.36 -10.99 0.94
N ASP A 118 2.52 -11.96 1.28
CA ASP A 118 2.95 -13.34 1.46
C ASP A 118 3.12 -14.02 0.09
N ARG A 119 4.35 -14.34 -0.27
CA ARG A 119 4.69 -15.00 -1.54
C ARG A 119 4.26 -16.46 -1.60
N GLY A 120 3.93 -17.08 -0.47
CA GLY A 120 3.37 -18.43 -0.40
C GLY A 120 1.85 -18.47 -0.59
N HIS A 121 1.20 -17.31 -0.59
CA HIS A 121 -0.26 -17.22 -0.65
C HIS A 121 -0.79 -17.39 -2.09
N ILE A 122 -1.94 -18.04 -2.24
CA ILE A 122 -2.56 -18.31 -3.56
C ILE A 122 -2.89 -17.03 -4.36
N GLN A 123 -3.08 -15.91 -3.67
CA GLN A 123 -3.34 -14.61 -4.31
C GLN A 123 -2.07 -13.84 -4.70
N TYR A 124 -0.87 -14.37 -4.43
CA TYR A 124 0.37 -13.77 -4.92
C TYR A 124 0.48 -13.99 -6.43
N ALA A 125 0.36 -12.91 -7.20
CA ALA A 125 0.44 -12.92 -8.66
C ALA A 125 1.89 -12.88 -9.17
N GLY A 126 2.86 -12.61 -8.29
CA GLY A 126 4.24 -12.39 -8.69
C GLY A 126 4.39 -11.18 -9.61
N ARG A 127 5.36 -11.25 -10.54
CA ARG A 127 5.62 -10.20 -11.52
C ARG A 127 4.95 -10.55 -12.84
N LEU A 128 3.74 -10.05 -13.04
CA LEU A 128 3.02 -10.20 -14.31
C LEU A 128 3.55 -9.21 -15.38
N PRO A 129 3.53 -9.58 -16.68
CA PRO A 129 3.76 -8.63 -17.77
C PRO A 129 2.77 -7.47 -17.72
N LEU A 130 3.20 -6.25 -18.11
CA LEU A 130 2.38 -5.04 -18.02
C LEU A 130 1.06 -5.15 -18.79
N ASP A 131 1.04 -5.76 -19.97
CA ASP A 131 -0.19 -5.97 -20.73
C ASP A 131 -1.20 -6.86 -20.00
N ARG A 132 -0.69 -7.87 -19.25
CA ARG A 132 -1.54 -8.73 -18.43
C ARG A 132 -2.06 -7.98 -17.21
N GLN A 133 -1.24 -7.16 -16.56
CA GLN A 133 -1.68 -6.28 -15.48
C GLN A 133 -2.78 -5.33 -15.96
N LEU A 134 -2.57 -4.68 -17.12
CA LEU A 134 -3.54 -3.78 -17.73
C LEU A 134 -4.86 -4.48 -18.02
N HIS A 135 -4.81 -5.67 -18.62
CA HIS A 135 -6.01 -6.47 -18.88
C HIS A 135 -6.78 -6.78 -17.59
N ILE A 136 -6.11 -7.24 -16.53
CA ILE A 136 -6.76 -7.55 -15.26
C ILE A 136 -7.36 -6.28 -14.64
N VAL A 137 -6.57 -5.21 -14.53
CA VAL A 137 -7.01 -3.95 -13.93
C VAL A 137 -8.19 -3.35 -14.68
N ARG A 138 -8.22 -3.39 -16.03
CA ARG A 138 -9.35 -2.85 -16.81
C ARG A 138 -10.69 -3.51 -16.52
N HIS A 139 -10.69 -4.80 -16.20
CA HIS A 139 -11.91 -5.58 -16.02
C HIS A 139 -12.26 -5.87 -14.55
N GLY A 140 -11.35 -5.59 -13.61
CA GLY A 140 -11.59 -5.81 -12.20
C GLY A 140 -12.62 -4.85 -11.62
N HIS A 141 -13.64 -5.38 -10.96
CA HIS A 141 -14.59 -4.61 -10.17
C HIS A 141 -15.01 -5.41 -8.92
N GLY A 142 -14.92 -4.79 -7.75
CA GLY A 142 -15.26 -5.46 -6.48
C GLY A 142 -16.05 -4.56 -5.53
N ARG A 143 -16.15 -4.98 -4.27
CA ARG A 143 -16.89 -4.29 -3.19
C ARG A 143 -16.47 -2.83 -3.00
N SER A 144 -15.22 -2.49 -3.33
CA SER A 144 -14.67 -1.14 -3.18
C SER A 144 -14.64 -0.36 -4.50
N GLY A 145 -15.35 -0.84 -5.52
CA GLY A 145 -15.49 -0.23 -6.84
C GLY A 145 -14.53 -0.81 -7.88
N ALA A 146 -14.39 -0.07 -8.98
CA ALA A 146 -13.59 -0.48 -10.13
C ALA A 146 -12.09 -0.50 -9.78
N ASN A 147 -11.36 -1.46 -10.33
CA ASN A 147 -9.91 -1.55 -10.17
C ASN A 147 -9.14 -0.44 -10.90
N PRO A 148 -9.59 0.10 -12.06
CA PRO A 148 -8.93 1.24 -12.69
C PRO A 148 -8.82 2.43 -11.75
N ASP A 149 -9.90 2.75 -11.02
CA ASP A 149 -9.93 3.84 -10.04
C ASP A 149 -8.86 3.67 -8.96
N TYR A 150 -8.59 2.42 -8.53
CA TYR A 150 -7.54 2.15 -7.55
C TYR A 150 -6.16 2.52 -8.07
N VAL A 151 -5.85 2.18 -9.32
CA VAL A 151 -4.56 2.51 -9.94
C VAL A 151 -4.45 4.02 -10.18
N ILE A 152 -5.49 4.64 -10.75
CA ILE A 152 -5.52 6.08 -11.05
C ILE A 152 -5.38 6.90 -9.78
N ASN A 153 -6.16 6.60 -8.73
CA ASN A 153 -6.06 7.32 -7.45
C ASN A 153 -4.69 7.13 -6.79
N THR A 154 -4.09 5.94 -6.93
CA THR A 154 -2.74 5.71 -6.40
C THR A 154 -1.68 6.49 -7.15
N VAL A 155 -1.78 6.59 -8.49
CA VAL A 155 -0.89 7.42 -9.32
C VAL A 155 -1.01 8.90 -8.94
N ARG A 156 -2.23 9.44 -8.85
CA ARG A 156 -2.45 10.82 -8.41
C ARG A 156 -1.81 11.10 -7.06
N ALA A 157 -2.01 10.21 -6.10
CA ALA A 157 -1.47 10.37 -4.75
C ALA A 157 0.06 10.34 -4.69
N ILE A 158 0.74 9.55 -5.53
CA ILE A 158 2.21 9.58 -5.59
C ILE A 158 2.75 10.77 -6.35
N GLU A 159 2.03 11.28 -7.36
CA GLU A 159 2.37 12.52 -8.05
C GLU A 159 2.30 13.71 -7.11
N GLU A 160 1.26 13.80 -6.26
CA GLU A 160 1.14 14.81 -5.19
C GLU A 160 2.31 14.76 -4.19
N MET A 161 2.88 13.58 -3.97
CA MET A 161 4.08 13.40 -3.16
C MET A 161 5.39 13.72 -3.89
N GLY A 162 5.32 14.15 -5.15
CA GLY A 162 6.46 14.54 -5.97
C GLY A 162 7.29 13.36 -6.49
N PHE A 163 6.66 12.21 -6.77
CA PHE A 163 7.37 11.10 -7.41
C PHE A 163 6.55 10.32 -8.43
N ARG A 164 7.27 9.62 -9.30
CA ARG A 164 6.68 8.78 -10.35
C ARG A 164 7.04 7.32 -10.13
N ASP A 165 6.11 6.46 -10.50
CA ASP A 165 6.29 5.01 -10.60
C ASP A 165 6.05 4.63 -12.06
N ARG A 166 7.09 4.17 -12.75
CA ARG A 166 7.07 3.98 -14.21
C ARG A 166 5.94 3.06 -14.65
N ASP A 167 5.78 1.94 -13.96
CA ASP A 167 4.87 0.86 -14.37
C ASP A 167 3.42 1.27 -14.03
N LEU A 168 3.18 1.88 -12.86
CA LEU A 168 1.85 2.42 -12.51
C LEU A 168 1.41 3.58 -13.41
N HIS A 169 2.31 4.49 -13.76
CA HIS A 169 1.98 5.59 -14.67
C HIS A 169 1.72 5.09 -16.09
N TRP A 170 2.45 4.07 -16.54
CA TRP A 170 2.20 3.44 -17.83
C TRP A 170 0.81 2.81 -17.90
N LEU A 171 0.38 2.16 -16.82
CA LEU A 171 -0.96 1.59 -16.68
C LEU A 171 -2.02 2.69 -16.64
N ALA A 172 -1.88 3.68 -15.76
CA ALA A 172 -2.86 4.75 -15.62
C ALA A 172 -3.07 5.57 -16.91
N GLY A 173 -2.03 5.77 -17.72
CA GLY A 173 -2.16 6.42 -19.03
C GLY A 173 -2.91 5.60 -20.09
N ARG A 174 -3.32 4.36 -19.78
CA ARG A 174 -4.05 3.43 -20.65
C ARG A 174 -5.36 2.92 -20.03
N LEU A 175 -5.72 3.41 -18.85
CA LEU A 175 -7.01 3.14 -18.20
C LEU A 175 -7.98 4.26 -18.53
#